data_AF-A0A9C7UMU0-F1
#
_entry.id   AF-A0A9C7UMU0-F1
#
_cell.length_a   1.000
_cell.length_b   1.000
_cell.length_c   1.000
_cell.angle_alpha   90.00
_cell.angle_beta   90.00
_cell.angle_gamma   90.00
#
_symmetry.space_group_name_H-M   'P 1'
#
loop_
_entity.id
_entity.type
_entity.pdbx_description
1 polymer ?
#
loop_
_entity_poly.entity_id
_entity_poly.type
_entity_poly.pdbx_seq_one_letter_code
_entity_poly.pdbx_strand_id
1 'polypeptide(L)'
;MAAVLFEDVFSVTEVDMVKDPKDPSRKVKEKKFDKVSRILCYGENYQTELLLDINNEIYPIREKEKFEMVLAPTLSLDGRPDDGLYHPSEEPSLLDKFEYGMYGKIFKFAEEIGKSVVYISFGGLLMALKGEPRIITPQSFEVDSGIYILLRKL
;
A
#
# COMPACT_ATOMS: atom_id res chain seq x y z
N MET A 1 8.09 -20.14 3.43
CA MET A 1 7.54 -18.86 3.88
C MET A 1 7.35 -18.04 2.63
N ALA A 2 6.15 -17.49 2.40
CA ALA A 2 5.93 -16.57 1.30
C ALA A 2 6.97 -15.44 1.38
N ALA A 3 7.53 -15.04 0.24
CA ALA A 3 8.53 -14.00 0.20
C ALA A 3 7.88 -12.64 0.46
N VAL A 4 7.75 -12.24 1.72
CA VAL A 4 7.26 -10.89 2.08
C VAL A 4 8.38 -9.89 1.80
N LEU A 5 8.07 -8.83 1.06
CA LEU A 5 9.01 -7.75 0.75
C LEU A 5 8.99 -6.66 1.81
N PHE A 6 7.81 -6.40 2.38
CA PHE A 6 7.63 -5.38 3.41
C PHE A 6 6.39 -5.71 4.24
N GLU A 7 6.48 -5.46 5.54
CA GLU A 7 5.41 -5.65 6.52
C GLU A 7 5.52 -4.57 7.59
N ASP A 8 4.43 -3.86 7.87
CA ASP A 8 4.38 -2.89 8.98
C ASP A 8 2.93 -2.68 9.44
N VAL A 9 2.77 -2.11 10.63
CA VAL A 9 1.50 -1.63 11.15
C VAL A 9 1.41 -0.13 10.88
N PHE A 10 0.31 0.28 10.25
CA PHE A 10 0.05 1.68 9.91
C PHE A 10 -1.11 2.25 10.73
N SER A 11 -0.91 3.47 11.22
CA SER A 11 -1.95 4.30 11.81
C SER A 11 -2.45 5.33 10.79
N VAL A 12 -3.76 5.38 10.57
CA VAL A 12 -4.40 6.33 9.62
C VAL A 12 -4.46 7.71 10.24
N THR A 13 -3.86 8.71 9.59
CA THR A 13 -3.82 10.10 10.08
C THR A 13 -4.75 11.02 9.31
N GLU A 14 -4.88 10.83 8.01
CA GLU A 14 -5.74 11.66 7.17
C GLU A 14 -6.54 10.80 6.19
N VAL A 15 -7.80 11.19 5.93
CA VAL A 15 -8.66 10.58 4.90
C VAL A 15 -9.26 11.70 4.05
N ASP A 16 -9.01 11.64 2.75
CA ASP A 16 -9.49 12.60 1.74
C ASP A 16 -9.13 14.05 2.05
N MET A 17 -7.92 14.27 2.60
CA MET A 17 -7.40 15.59 2.90
C MET A 17 -6.58 16.13 1.73
N VAL A 18 -6.88 17.35 1.30
CA VAL A 18 -6.15 18.08 0.26
C VAL A 18 -5.68 19.43 0.77
N LYS A 19 -4.64 20.01 0.18
CA LYS A 19 -4.23 21.38 0.48
C LYS A 19 -5.36 22.33 0.08
N ASP A 20 -5.66 23.30 0.94
CA ASP A 20 -6.69 24.30 0.62
C ASP A 20 -6.22 25.19 -0.56
N PRO A 21 -7.00 25.29 -1.65
CA PRO A 21 -6.68 26.17 -2.78
C PRO A 21 -6.53 27.65 -2.40
N LYS A 22 -7.19 28.10 -1.33
CA LYS A 22 -7.15 29.48 -0.83
C LYS A 22 -6.02 29.73 0.16
N ASP A 23 -5.59 28.69 0.88
CA ASP A 23 -4.52 28.76 1.87
C ASP A 23 -3.71 27.44 1.92
N PRO A 24 -2.62 27.33 1.15
CA PRO A 24 -1.83 26.11 1.06
C PRO A 24 -1.18 25.64 2.37
N SER A 25 -1.22 26.46 3.44
CA SER A 25 -0.67 26.11 4.75
C SER A 25 -1.55 25.12 5.53
N ARG A 26 -2.83 25.00 5.16
CA ARG A 26 -3.78 24.08 5.80
C ARG A 26 -4.32 23.04 4.82
N LYS A 27 -4.80 21.92 5.38
CA LYS A 27 -5.52 20.90 4.63
C LYS A 27 -7.01 20.96 4.97
N VAL A 28 -7.84 20.65 3.98
CA VAL A 28 -9.30 20.55 4.10
C VAL A 28 -9.75 19.19 3.58
N LYS A 29 -10.84 18.68 4.15
CA LYS A 29 -11.44 17.43 3.71
C LYS A 29 -12.21 17.67 2.42
N GLU A 30 -11.85 16.96 1.36
CA GLU A 30 -12.48 17.03 0.05
C GLU A 30 -12.62 15.62 -0.52
N LYS A 31 -13.78 15.00 -0.29
CA LYS A 31 -14.08 13.70 -0.88
C LYS A 31 -14.42 13.87 -2.36
N LYS A 32 -13.51 13.46 -3.24
CA LYS A 32 -13.65 13.59 -4.70
C LYS A 32 -14.34 12.40 -5.37
N PHE A 33 -14.25 11.22 -4.76
CA PHE A 33 -14.80 9.98 -5.29
C PHE A 33 -15.70 9.33 -4.26
N ASP A 34 -16.81 8.74 -4.69
CA ASP A 34 -17.80 8.18 -3.76
C ASP A 34 -17.28 6.93 -3.06
N LYS A 35 -16.61 6.04 -3.82
CA LYS A 35 -16.18 4.71 -3.38
C LYS A 35 -14.70 4.63 -3.01
N VAL A 36 -13.89 5.53 -3.55
CA VAL A 36 -12.44 5.53 -3.34
C VAL A 36 -12.09 6.67 -2.39
N SER A 37 -11.29 6.37 -1.39
CA SER A 37 -10.69 7.37 -0.52
C SER A 37 -9.17 7.31 -0.61
N ARG A 38 -8.53 8.48 -0.49
CA ARG A 38 -7.08 8.59 -0.34
C ARG A 38 -6.74 8.72 1.14
N ILE A 39 -5.98 7.77 1.65
CA ILE A 39 -5.55 7.75 3.05
C ILE A 39 -4.06 8.06 3.17
N LEU A 40 -3.71 8.86 4.18
CA LEU A 40 -2.34 9.06 4.64
C LEU A 40 -2.17 8.30 5.95
N CYS A 41 -1.12 7.49 6.03
CA CYS A 41 -0.82 6.67 7.19
C CYS A 41 0.67 6.77 7.55
N TYR A 42 0.97 6.52 8.83
CA TYR A 42 2.35 6.43 9.31
C TYR A 42 2.61 5.05 9.90
N GLY A 43 3.73 4.44 9.50
CA GLY A 43 4.19 3.14 9.97
C GLY A 43 4.78 3.25 11.37
N GLU A 44 4.45 2.30 12.24
CA GLU A 44 4.85 2.31 13.64
C GLU A 44 6.28 1.77 13.85
N ASN A 45 6.73 0.84 13.01
CA ASN A 45 8.03 0.20 13.19
C ASN A 45 9.16 0.90 12.43
N TYR A 46 8.90 1.35 11.20
CA TYR A 46 9.94 1.82 10.28
C TYR A 46 9.90 3.31 9.96
N GLN A 47 9.08 4.09 10.68
CA GLN A 47 8.86 5.53 10.40
C GLN A 47 8.53 5.80 8.92
N THR A 48 7.78 4.89 8.32
CA THR A 48 7.36 4.99 6.92
C THR A 48 6.12 5.87 6.80
N GLU A 49 5.99 6.54 5.68
CA GLU A 49 4.79 7.29 5.31
C GLU A 49 4.15 6.59 4.12
N LEU A 50 2.85 6.28 4.25
CA LEU A 50 2.06 5.58 3.26
C LEU A 50 0.93 6.50 2.78
N LEU A 51 0.92 6.80 1.49
CA LEU A 51 -0.24 7.36 0.81
C LEU A 51 -0.88 6.26 -0.05
N LEU A 52 -2.15 5.95 0.18
CA LEU A 52 -2.83 4.84 -0.49
C LEU A 52 -4.24 5.24 -0.93
N ASP A 53 -4.58 4.94 -2.18
CA ASP A 53 -5.96 4.93 -2.65
C ASP A 53 -6.61 3.58 -2.35
N ILE A 54 -7.77 3.59 -1.71
CA ILE A 54 -8.47 2.37 -1.31
C ILE A 54 -9.96 2.44 -1.64
N ASN A 55 -10.54 1.29 -2.01
CA ASN A 55 -11.98 1.17 -2.13
C ASN A 55 -12.62 1.12 -0.73
N ASN A 56 -13.00 2.29 -0.25
CA ASN A 56 -13.55 2.54 1.07
C ASN A 56 -15.01 2.06 1.21
N GLU A 57 -15.68 1.70 0.11
CA GLU A 57 -17.03 1.11 0.14
C GLU A 57 -16.99 -0.33 0.66
N ILE A 58 -16.04 -1.14 0.16
CA ILE A 58 -15.93 -2.56 0.51
C ILE A 58 -14.99 -2.81 1.69
N TYR A 59 -14.04 -1.91 1.94
CA TYR A 59 -13.14 -1.99 3.08
C TYR A 59 -13.07 -0.63 3.79
N PRO A 60 -14.04 -0.32 4.68
CA PRO A 60 -14.17 1.01 5.25
C PRO A 60 -13.01 1.33 6.21
N ILE A 61 -12.20 2.34 5.93
CA ILE A 61 -11.12 2.82 6.80
C ILE A 61 -11.44 4.22 7.31
N ARG A 62 -11.20 4.46 8.61
CA ARG A 62 -11.37 5.77 9.25
C ARG A 62 -10.07 6.31 9.83
N GLU A 63 -10.04 7.62 10.03
CA GLU A 63 -8.96 8.29 10.78
C GLU A 63 -8.82 7.66 12.17
N LYS A 64 -7.57 7.50 12.63
CA LYS A 64 -7.17 6.87 13.90
C LYS A 64 -7.33 5.34 13.96
N GLU A 65 -7.86 4.70 12.92
CA GLU A 65 -7.82 3.24 12.82
C GLU A 65 -6.40 2.78 12.49
N LYS A 66 -6.11 1.52 12.86
CA LYS A 66 -4.84 0.85 12.57
C LYS A 66 -5.08 -0.38 11.71
N PHE A 67 -4.11 -0.69 10.87
CA PHE A 67 -4.12 -1.91 10.08
C PHE A 67 -2.69 -2.42 9.87
N GLU A 68 -2.57 -3.73 9.76
CA GLU A 68 -1.39 -4.40 9.27
C GLU A 68 -1.38 -4.38 7.75
N MET A 69 -0.23 -4.08 7.16
CA MET A 69 -0.02 -4.05 5.72
C MET A 69 1.17 -4.90 5.35
N VAL A 70 0.97 -5.76 4.33
CA VAL A 70 2.01 -6.60 3.74
C VAL A 70 2.11 -6.33 2.25
N LEU A 71 3.34 -6.21 1.76
CA LEU A 71 3.67 -6.24 0.34
C LEU A 71 4.38 -7.56 0.01
N ALA A 72 3.88 -8.26 -1.00
CA ALA A 72 4.42 -9.55 -1.44
C ALA A 72 4.42 -9.65 -2.97
N PRO A 73 5.43 -10.30 -3.60
CA PRO A 73 5.49 -10.51 -5.04
C PRO A 73 4.68 -11.74 -5.49
N THR A 74 4.21 -12.56 -4.54
CA THR A 74 3.44 -13.77 -4.78
C THR A 74 2.50 -14.04 -3.60
N LEU A 75 1.33 -14.62 -3.87
CA LEU A 75 0.42 -15.12 -2.86
C LEU A 75 0.76 -16.56 -2.42
N SER A 76 1.67 -17.23 -3.12
CA SER A 76 2.04 -18.62 -2.84
C SER A 76 2.80 -18.75 -1.52
N LEU A 77 2.31 -19.61 -0.63
CA LEU A 77 2.87 -19.81 0.71
C LEU A 77 4.29 -20.42 0.71
N ASP A 78 4.63 -21.11 -0.38
CA ASP A 78 5.94 -21.71 -0.61
C ASP A 78 6.92 -20.77 -1.34
N GLY A 79 6.48 -19.58 -1.74
CA GLY A 79 7.31 -18.59 -2.43
C GLY A 79 7.50 -18.85 -3.92
N ARG A 80 6.71 -19.74 -4.54
CA ARG A 80 6.67 -19.87 -6.00
C ARG A 80 6.40 -18.50 -6.66
N PRO A 81 7.16 -18.13 -7.71
CA PRO A 81 6.89 -16.91 -8.47
C PRO A 81 5.47 -16.90 -9.01
N ASP A 82 4.86 -15.72 -9.02
CA ASP A 82 3.56 -15.49 -9.65
C ASP A 82 3.72 -15.51 -11.17
N ASP A 83 2.83 -16.22 -11.88
CA ASP A 83 2.85 -16.33 -13.34
C ASP A 83 2.05 -15.20 -14.03
N GLY A 84 1.51 -14.27 -13.25
CA GLY A 84 0.69 -13.16 -13.71
C GLY A 84 -0.73 -13.55 -14.12
N LEU A 85 -1.13 -14.82 -13.93
CA LEU A 85 -2.44 -15.32 -14.29
C LEU A 85 -3.29 -15.54 -13.04
N TYR A 86 -4.51 -15.04 -13.07
CA TYR A 86 -5.47 -15.33 -12.01
C TYR A 86 -6.03 -16.74 -12.18
N HIS A 87 -5.56 -17.66 -11.35
CA HIS A 87 -6.11 -19.00 -11.23
C HIS A 87 -7.11 -19.03 -10.07
N PRO A 88 -8.42 -19.13 -10.32
CA PRO A 88 -9.37 -19.37 -9.24
C PRO A 88 -9.13 -20.77 -8.68
N SER A 89 -8.34 -20.84 -7.61
CA SER A 89 -7.96 -22.06 -6.90
C SER A 89 -8.43 -21.97 -5.46
N GLU A 90 -8.84 -23.10 -4.89
CA GLU A 90 -9.16 -23.22 -3.46
C GLU A 90 -7.89 -23.53 -2.62
N GLU A 91 -6.70 -23.46 -3.23
CA GLU A 91 -5.45 -23.65 -2.51
C GLU A 91 -5.23 -22.54 -1.47
N PRO A 92 -4.79 -22.89 -0.23
CA PRO A 92 -4.48 -21.92 0.79
C PRO A 92 -3.43 -20.91 0.30
N SER A 93 -3.71 -19.64 0.49
CA SER A 93 -2.88 -18.54 0.01
C SER A 93 -2.51 -17.57 1.13
N LEU A 94 -1.56 -16.68 0.85
CA LEU A 94 -1.23 -15.61 1.79
C LEU A 94 -2.44 -14.69 2.05
N LEU A 95 -3.32 -14.52 1.05
CA LEU A 95 -4.50 -13.66 1.10
C LEU A 95 -5.51 -14.12 2.17
N ASP A 96 -5.59 -15.42 2.47
CA ASP A 96 -6.56 -15.97 3.44
C ASP A 96 -6.36 -15.46 4.87
N LYS A 97 -5.21 -14.85 5.16
CA LYS A 97 -4.88 -14.24 6.46
C LYS A 97 -5.27 -12.77 6.56
N PHE A 98 -5.71 -12.17 5.46
CA PHE A 98 -5.99 -10.75 5.31
C PHE A 98 -7.43 -10.52 4.85
N GLU A 99 -7.92 -9.31 5.06
CA GLU A 99 -9.31 -8.95 4.79
C GLU A 99 -9.47 -8.25 3.43
N TYR A 100 -8.39 -7.66 2.93
CA TYR A 100 -8.37 -6.90 1.69
C TYR A 100 -7.07 -7.13 0.94
N GLY A 101 -7.16 -7.34 -0.37
CA GLY A 101 -6.01 -7.57 -1.24
C GLY A 101 -6.14 -6.82 -2.56
N MET A 102 -5.05 -6.26 -3.05
CA MET A 102 -4.97 -5.71 -4.41
C MET A 102 -3.72 -6.21 -5.11
N TYR A 103 -3.82 -6.39 -6.43
CA TYR A 103 -2.68 -6.68 -7.30
C TYR A 103 -2.38 -5.48 -8.20
N GLY A 104 -1.09 -5.20 -8.37
CA GLY A 104 -0.64 -4.02 -9.08
C GLY A 104 0.78 -4.15 -9.57
N LYS A 105 1.31 -3.02 -10.05
CA LYS A 105 2.64 -2.96 -10.66
C LYS A 105 3.41 -1.77 -10.10
N ILE A 106 4.67 -2.00 -9.77
CA ILE A 106 5.60 -0.92 -9.40
C ILE A 106 5.96 -0.18 -10.69
N PHE A 107 5.59 1.09 -10.78
CA PHE A 107 5.82 1.87 -12.00
C PHE A 107 6.92 2.92 -11.86
N LYS A 108 7.31 3.26 -10.63
CA LYS A 108 8.37 4.24 -10.37
C LYS A 108 9.02 4.00 -9.02
N PHE A 109 10.34 4.06 -9.01
CA PHE A 109 11.16 4.18 -7.80
C PHE A 109 11.89 5.52 -7.85
N ALA A 110 11.96 6.23 -6.72
CA ALA A 110 12.64 7.51 -6.62
C ALA A 110 13.47 7.59 -5.34
N GLU A 111 14.68 8.13 -5.46
CA GLU A 111 15.52 8.46 -4.30
C GLU A 111 15.43 9.96 -4.05
N GLU A 112 15.05 10.32 -2.82
CA GLU A 112 15.05 11.68 -2.29
C GLU A 112 16.19 11.83 -1.27
N ILE A 113 16.46 13.05 -0.83
CA ILE A 113 17.52 13.33 0.15
C ILE A 113 17.21 12.59 1.47
N GLY A 114 17.92 11.47 1.70
CA GLY A 114 17.79 10.65 2.89
C GLY A 114 16.59 9.71 2.94
N LYS A 115 15.79 9.61 1.86
CA LYS A 115 14.59 8.76 1.81
C LYS A 115 14.42 8.12 0.43
N SER A 116 13.89 6.91 0.40
CA SER A 116 13.45 6.24 -0.82
C SER A 116 11.93 6.25 -0.91
N VAL A 117 11.40 6.37 -2.12
CA VAL A 117 9.96 6.38 -2.40
C VAL A 117 9.66 5.39 -3.52
N VAL A 118 8.78 4.43 -3.23
CA VAL A 118 8.24 3.51 -4.24
C VAL A 118 6.81 3.90 -4.58
N TYR A 119 6.49 3.93 -5.87
CA TYR A 119 5.16 4.20 -6.39
C TYR A 119 4.59 2.96 -7.07
N ILE A 120 3.38 2.59 -6.66
CA ILE A 120 2.69 1.38 -7.11
C ILE A 120 1.31 1.77 -7.63
N SER A 121 0.85 1.11 -8.69
CA SER A 121 -0.50 1.28 -9.23
C SER A 121 -1.24 -0.06 -9.19
N PHE A 122 -2.36 -0.09 -8.48
CA PHE A 122 -3.28 -1.22 -8.39
C PHE A 122 -4.47 -0.98 -9.30
N GLY A 123 -4.27 -1.14 -10.62
CA GLY A 123 -5.31 -0.90 -11.62
C GLY A 123 -5.84 0.54 -11.66
N GLY A 124 -5.03 1.53 -11.25
CA GLY A 124 -5.41 2.95 -11.17
C GLY A 124 -5.56 3.49 -9.76
N LEU A 125 -5.65 2.63 -8.74
CA LEU A 125 -5.51 3.04 -7.33
C LEU A 125 -4.02 3.21 -7.02
N LEU A 126 -3.61 4.42 -6.67
CA LEU A 126 -2.21 4.74 -6.51
C LEU A 126 -1.74 4.55 -5.07
N MET A 127 -0.47 4.18 -4.94
CA MET A 127 0.23 4.11 -3.68
C MET A 127 1.59 4.78 -3.79
N ALA A 128 1.99 5.49 -2.73
CA ALA A 128 3.35 5.93 -2.50
C ALA A 128 3.77 5.51 -1.09
N LEU A 129 4.85 4.72 -1.01
CA LEU A 129 5.47 4.34 0.25
C LEU A 129 6.83 5.01 0.34
N LYS A 130 7.01 5.81 1.38
CA LYS A 130 8.21 6.60 1.63
C LYS A 130 8.87 6.14 2.93
N GLY A 131 10.17 5.93 2.90
CA GLY A 131 10.91 5.39 4.04
C GLY A 131 12.42 5.53 3.90
N GLU A 132 13.16 4.99 4.86
CA GLU A 132 14.61 4.96 4.76
C GLU A 132 15.09 4.04 3.63
N PRO A 133 16.20 4.39 2.94
CA PRO A 133 16.75 3.57 1.85
C PRO A 133 17.14 2.14 2.23
N ARG A 134 17.30 1.86 3.52
CA ARG A 134 17.59 0.51 4.05
C ARG A 134 16.36 -0.40 4.03
N ILE A 135 15.18 0.18 4.16
CA ILE A 135 13.90 -0.54 4.21
C ILE A 135 13.31 -0.65 2.81
N ILE A 136 13.36 0.45 2.04
CA ILE A 136 12.86 0.51 0.67
C ILE A 136 14.06 0.50 -0.28
N THR A 137 14.51 -0.71 -0.61
CA THR A 137 15.66 -0.92 -1.48
C THR A 137 15.23 -1.09 -2.95
N PRO A 138 16.03 -0.63 -3.92
CA PRO A 138 15.72 -0.82 -5.34
C PRO A 138 15.78 -2.30 -5.77
N GLN A 139 16.49 -3.16 -5.03
CA GLN A 139 16.53 -4.60 -5.30
C GLN A 139 15.23 -5.30 -4.90
N SER A 140 14.58 -4.87 -3.81
CA SER A 140 13.30 -5.43 -3.37
C SER A 140 12.12 -4.86 -4.16
N PHE A 141 12.23 -3.63 -4.66
CA PHE A 141 11.17 -2.91 -5.36
C PHE A 141 11.56 -2.58 -6.80
N GLU A 142 11.72 -3.62 -7.62
CA GLU A 142 12.09 -3.48 -9.02
C GLU A 142 10.95 -2.84 -9.83
N VAL A 143 11.28 -1.84 -10.65
CA VAL A 143 10.32 -1.22 -11.57
C VAL A 143 9.86 -2.26 -12.58
N ASP A 144 8.60 -2.18 -12.95
CA ASP A 144 7.90 -3.10 -13.83
C ASP A 144 7.59 -4.49 -13.24
N SER A 145 7.86 -4.73 -11.96
CA SER A 145 7.45 -5.96 -11.27
C SER A 145 6.02 -5.90 -10.73
N GLY A 146 5.37 -7.07 -10.71
CA GLY A 146 4.05 -7.28 -10.12
C GLY A 146 4.13 -7.40 -8.60
N ILE A 147 3.14 -6.85 -7.90
CA ILE A 147 3.13 -6.85 -6.44
C ILE A 147 1.70 -6.87 -5.89
N TYR A 148 1.54 -7.58 -4.78
CA TYR A 148 0.33 -7.64 -3.99
C TYR A 148 0.47 -6.73 -2.76
N ILE A 149 -0.60 -6.01 -2.44
CA ILE A 149 -0.79 -5.40 -1.12
C ILE A 149 -1.91 -6.13 -0.40
N LEU A 150 -1.67 -6.50 0.85
CA LEU A 150 -2.60 -7.22 1.71
C LEU A 150 -2.79 -6.43 3.00
N LEU A 151 -4.05 -6.22 3.40
CA LEU A 151 -4.42 -5.41 4.55
C LEU A 151 -5.32 -6.20 5.50
N ARG A 152 -5.12 -5.98 6.81
CA ARG A 152 -5.99 -6.50 7.87
C ARG A 152 -6.10 -5.45 8.97
N LYS A 153 -7.32 -5.15 9.42
CA LYS A 153 -7.51 -4.23 10.55
C LYS A 153 -7.02 -4.84 11.86
N LEU A 154 -6.61 -3.97 12.78
CA LEU A 154 -6.24 -4.33 14.15
C LEU A 154 -7.31 -3.94 15.16
#